data_AF-A0A2P4ESQ3-F1
#
_entry.id   AF-A0A2P4ESQ3-F1
#
_cell.length_a   1.000
_cell.length_b   1.000
_cell.length_c   1.000
_cell.angle_alpha   90.00
_cell.angle_beta   90.00
_cell.angle_gamma   90.00
#
_symmetry.space_group_name_H-M   'P 1'
#
loop_
_entity.id
_entity.type
_entity.pdbx_description
1 polymer ?
#
loop_
_entity_poly.entity_id
_entity_poly.type
_entity_poly.pdbx_seq_one_letter_code
_entity_poly.pdbx_strand_id
1 'polypeptide(L)'
;MSNAGAESTLGALPLSWWVVGVGLLLILPFAFGLGLGLKRHIVVYRNHLDVMVVGGLYLIPASIAALAVLIAGGGGSGTNDEAVFELRMALFSLAVVLDALLLLFIVVRTWLDNRNVLKMLLALYVKIPLGVFFFAQFGNIFGGKQAASRRKSVFWALLLTPLIQGLVRDKQGSFPIPSRRRS
;
A
#
# COMPACT_ATOMS: atom_id res chain seq x y z
N MET A 1 -11.06 3.23 50.10
CA MET A 1 -10.05 4.21 49.63
C MET A 1 -10.09 4.18 48.12
N SER A 2 -10.30 5.34 47.52
CA SER A 2 -10.63 5.57 46.12
C SER A 2 -9.40 5.72 45.22
N ASN A 3 -9.68 5.64 43.92
CA ASN A 3 -8.95 6.17 42.77
C ASN A 3 -7.95 5.19 42.13
N ALA A 4 -8.29 4.61 40.96
CA ALA A 4 -8.32 5.27 39.65
C ALA A 4 -6.91 5.71 39.24
N GLY A 5 -6.28 4.90 38.37
CA GLY A 5 -4.93 5.18 37.88
C GLY A 5 -4.49 4.23 36.76
N ALA A 6 -5.41 3.57 36.07
CA ALA A 6 -5.11 2.94 34.78
C ALA A 6 -5.25 4.01 33.70
N GLU A 7 -4.42 5.05 33.77
CA GLU A 7 -4.30 6.00 32.68
C GLU A 7 -3.71 5.26 31.47
N SER A 8 -4.53 5.24 30.43
CA SER A 8 -4.24 4.73 29.11
C SER A 8 -2.89 5.23 28.59
N THR A 9 -1.92 4.34 28.48
CA THR A 9 -0.62 4.57 27.81
C THR A 9 -0.74 4.67 26.28
N LEU A 10 -1.93 4.99 25.75
CA LEU A 10 -2.08 5.62 24.44
C LEU A 10 -1.74 7.11 24.60
N GLY A 11 -0.50 7.36 25.03
CA GLY A 11 0.04 8.69 25.29
C GLY A 11 -0.08 9.54 24.03
N ALA A 12 -0.74 10.69 24.18
CA ALA A 12 -0.78 11.73 23.18
C ALA A 12 0.63 11.96 22.63
N LEU A 13 0.81 11.82 21.32
CA LEU A 13 2.04 12.28 20.67
C LEU A 13 2.25 13.73 21.11
N PRO A 14 3.36 14.10 21.77
CA PRO A 14 3.57 15.47 22.20
C PRO A 14 3.51 16.33 20.95
N LEU A 15 2.47 17.18 20.87
CA LEU A 15 2.16 18.02 19.72
C LEU A 15 3.16 19.20 19.69
N SER A 16 4.43 18.85 19.62
CA SER A 16 5.53 19.79 19.47
C SER A 16 5.48 20.38 18.06
N TRP A 17 5.93 21.63 17.94
CA TRP A 17 6.02 22.31 16.65
C TRP A 17 6.83 21.53 15.61
N TRP A 18 7.78 20.69 16.05
CA TRP A 18 8.52 19.76 15.20
C TRP A 18 7.63 18.68 14.58
N VAL A 19 6.76 18.03 15.36
CA VAL A 19 5.82 17.01 14.85
C VAL A 19 4.85 17.63 13.84
N VAL A 20 4.35 18.83 14.14
CA VAL A 20 3.48 19.58 13.22
C VAL A 20 4.23 19.96 11.94
N GLY A 21 5.46 20.46 12.06
CA GLY A 21 6.30 20.85 10.93
C GLY A 21 6.63 19.67 10.01
N VAL A 22 7.06 18.54 10.57
CA VAL A 22 7.35 17.31 9.81
C VAL A 22 6.07 16.75 9.19
N GLY A 23 4.96 16.75 9.92
CA GLY A 23 3.66 16.32 9.39
C GLY A 23 3.23 17.13 8.18
N LEU A 24 3.31 18.47 8.26
CA LEU A 24 3.01 19.36 7.13
C LEU A 24 3.97 19.15 5.96
N LEU A 25 5.26 18.94 6.22
CA LEU A 25 6.27 18.68 5.20
C LEU A 25 5.96 17.39 4.40
N LEU A 26 5.33 16.39 5.02
CA LEU A 26 4.93 15.16 4.34
C LEU A 26 3.57 15.30 3.64
N ILE A 27 2.59 15.93 4.31
CA ILE A 27 1.23 16.06 3.81
C ILE A 27 1.14 17.02 2.61
N LEU A 28 1.84 18.16 2.65
CA LEU A 28 1.71 19.18 1.60
C LEU A 28 2.21 18.68 0.23
N PRO A 29 3.39 18.07 0.08
CA PRO A 29 3.82 17.50 -1.19
C PRO A 29 2.91 16.36 -1.65
N PHE A 30 2.39 15.54 -0.74
CA PHE A 30 1.46 14.47 -1.08
C PHE A 30 0.15 15.03 -1.67
N ALA A 31 -0.46 16.02 -1.00
CA ALA A 31 -1.67 16.69 -1.47
C ALA A 31 -1.44 17.42 -2.81
N PHE A 32 -0.28 18.08 -2.97
CA PHE A 32 0.11 18.72 -4.21
C PHE A 32 0.27 17.72 -5.35
N GLY A 33 0.95 16.60 -5.11
CA GLY A 33 1.08 15.51 -6.07
C GLY A 33 -0.25 14.88 -6.45
N LEU A 34 -1.16 14.66 -5.49
CA LEU A 34 -2.53 14.21 -5.76
C LEU A 34 -3.25 15.18 -6.70
N GLY A 35 -3.19 16.48 -6.40
CA GLY A 35 -3.82 17.53 -7.22
C GLY A 35 -3.29 17.55 -8.65
N LEU A 36 -1.96 17.45 -8.83
CA LEU A 36 -1.34 17.37 -10.16
C LEU A 36 -1.69 16.07 -10.89
N GLY A 37 -1.80 14.95 -10.16
CA GLY A 37 -2.19 13.65 -10.71
C GLY A 37 -3.63 13.66 -11.22
N LEU A 38 -4.57 14.21 -10.44
CA LEU A 38 -5.98 14.35 -10.83
C LEU A 38 -6.15 15.29 -12.04
N LYS A 39 -5.35 16.38 -12.11
CA LYS A 39 -5.31 17.30 -13.26
C LYS A 39 -4.51 16.78 -14.47
N ARG A 40 -3.95 15.56 -14.39
CA ARG A 40 -3.14 14.93 -15.46
C ARG A 40 -1.82 15.64 -15.81
N HIS A 41 -1.31 16.49 -14.93
CA HIS A 41 0.01 17.13 -15.11
C HIS A 41 1.19 16.19 -14.80
N ILE A 42 0.94 15.17 -13.98
CA ILE A 42 1.82 14.04 -13.72
C ILE A 42 1.02 12.75 -13.92
N VAL A 43 1.70 11.69 -14.33
CA VAL A 43 1.11 10.36 -14.44
C VAL A 43 1.41 9.61 -13.16
N VAL A 44 0.40 9.46 -12.30
CA VAL A 44 0.52 8.65 -11.08
C VAL A 44 0.35 7.19 -11.43
N TYR A 45 -0.81 6.77 -11.93
CA TYR A 45 -1.01 5.40 -12.42
C TYR A 45 -1.23 5.42 -13.93
N ARG A 46 -0.43 4.67 -14.68
CA ARG A 46 -0.62 4.56 -16.13
C ARG A 46 -1.95 3.87 -16.44
N ASN A 47 -2.20 2.72 -15.82
CA ASN A 47 -3.39 1.90 -16.02
C ASN A 47 -3.74 1.13 -14.73
N HIS A 48 -4.78 0.29 -14.77
CA HIS A 48 -5.20 -0.48 -13.58
C HIS A 48 -4.17 -1.55 -13.19
N LEU A 49 -3.41 -2.08 -14.16
CA LEU A 49 -2.30 -3.00 -13.88
C LEU A 49 -1.20 -2.33 -13.06
N ASP A 50 -0.92 -1.05 -13.31
CA ASP A 50 0.06 -0.27 -12.55
C ASP A 50 -0.36 -0.13 -11.07
N VAL A 51 -1.67 -0.02 -10.80
CA VAL A 51 -2.20 -0.05 -9.42
C VAL A 51 -1.93 -1.43 -8.78
N MET A 52 -2.19 -2.52 -9.50
CA MET A 52 -1.96 -3.89 -9.00
C MET A 52 -0.47 -4.17 -8.74
N VAL A 53 0.41 -3.70 -9.62
CA VAL A 53 1.87 -3.78 -9.48
C VAL A 53 2.32 -3.09 -8.20
N VAL A 54 1.81 -1.89 -7.91
CA VAL A 54 2.12 -1.19 -6.64
C VAL A 54 1.52 -1.92 -5.45
N GLY A 55 0.34 -2.52 -5.60
CA GLY A 55 -0.27 -3.39 -4.60
C GLY A 55 0.59 -4.60 -4.23
N GLY A 56 1.38 -5.11 -5.17
CA GLY A 56 2.36 -6.17 -4.94
C GLY A 56 3.34 -5.83 -3.81
N LEU A 57 3.73 -4.55 -3.65
CA LEU A 57 4.62 -4.11 -2.55
C LEU A 57 4.04 -4.33 -1.16
N TYR A 58 2.73 -4.49 -1.04
CA TYR A 58 2.08 -4.89 0.20
C TYR A 58 1.73 -6.38 0.21
N LEU A 59 1.18 -6.89 -0.89
CA LEU A 59 0.66 -8.25 -0.98
C LEU A 59 1.76 -9.32 -0.91
N ILE A 60 2.92 -9.09 -1.53
CA ILE A 60 4.04 -10.03 -1.52
C ILE A 60 4.57 -10.23 -0.09
N PRO A 61 5.01 -9.19 0.64
CA PRO A 61 5.51 -9.37 1.99
C PRO A 61 4.41 -9.86 2.95
N ALA A 62 3.16 -9.39 2.80
CA ALA A 62 2.06 -9.84 3.64
C ALA A 62 1.73 -11.33 3.44
N SER A 63 1.71 -11.81 2.19
CA SER A 63 1.41 -13.22 1.87
C SER A 63 2.54 -14.15 2.30
N ILE A 64 3.79 -13.76 2.09
CA ILE A 64 4.96 -14.53 2.54
C ILE A 64 5.02 -14.58 4.08
N ALA A 65 4.74 -13.46 4.76
CA ALA A 65 4.65 -13.45 6.22
C ALA A 65 3.54 -14.37 6.74
N ALA A 66 2.36 -14.34 6.09
CA ALA A 66 1.26 -15.24 6.44
C ALA A 66 1.63 -16.72 6.25
N LEU A 67 2.32 -17.05 5.15
CA LEU A 67 2.82 -18.40 4.87
C LEU A 67 3.86 -18.83 5.92
N ALA A 68 4.80 -17.95 6.29
CA ALA A 68 5.81 -18.24 7.31
C ALA A 68 5.17 -18.54 8.68
N VAL A 69 4.10 -17.83 9.05
CA VAL A 69 3.33 -18.10 10.28
C VAL A 69 2.57 -19.43 10.19
N LEU A 70 2.00 -19.76 9.03
CA LEU A 70 1.31 -21.03 8.82
C LEU A 70 2.26 -22.23 8.98
N ILE A 71 3.46 -22.13 8.40
CA ILE A 71 4.52 -23.15 8.55
C ILE A 71 4.96 -23.27 10.02
N ALA A 72 4.99 -22.15 10.76
CA ALA A 72 5.32 -22.13 12.19
C ALA A 72 4.27 -22.84 13.07
N GLY A 73 2.98 -22.67 12.77
CA GLY A 73 1.88 -23.22 13.56
C GLY A 73 1.65 -24.73 13.39
N GLY A 74 2.30 -25.37 12.40
CA GLY A 74 2.16 -26.80 12.11
C GLY A 74 3.20 -27.72 12.77
N GLY A 75 4.25 -27.18 13.38
CA GLY A 75 5.37 -27.96 13.93
C GLY A 75 5.20 -28.27 15.41
N GLY A 76 4.86 -29.53 15.74
CA GLY A 76 5.02 -30.05 17.10
C GLY A 76 6.51 -30.10 17.50
N SER A 77 6.80 -29.85 18.77
CA SER A 77 8.16 -29.79 19.33
C SER A 77 8.95 -31.07 19.05
N GLY A 78 9.90 -31.00 18.12
CA GLY A 78 10.78 -32.12 17.81
C GLY A 78 11.61 -31.87 16.56
N THR A 79 12.91 -31.64 16.76
CA THR A 79 14.02 -31.84 15.81
C THR A 79 14.03 -31.10 14.46
N ASN A 80 12.93 -30.45 14.05
CA ASN A 80 12.80 -29.78 12.74
C ASN A 80 12.93 -28.24 12.80
N ASP A 81 13.31 -27.69 13.96
CA ASP A 81 13.33 -26.25 14.19
C ASP A 81 14.33 -25.50 13.30
N GLU A 82 15.47 -26.13 12.99
CA GLU A 82 16.51 -25.54 12.14
C GLU A 82 16.07 -25.51 10.66
N ALA A 83 15.50 -26.60 10.14
CA ALA A 83 14.95 -26.64 8.77
C ALA A 83 13.79 -25.64 8.58
N VAL A 84 12.92 -25.49 9.59
CA VAL A 84 11.84 -24.50 9.57
C VAL A 84 12.41 -23.08 9.61
N PHE A 85 13.48 -22.84 10.37
CA PHE A 85 14.16 -21.55 10.42
C PHE A 85 14.81 -21.19 9.07
N GLU A 86 15.57 -22.12 8.46
CA GLU A 86 16.18 -21.92 7.15
C GLU A 86 15.13 -21.60 6.07
N LEU A 87 14.02 -22.34 6.07
CA LEU A 87 12.91 -22.10 5.14
C LEU A 87 12.31 -20.69 5.32
N ARG A 88 12.15 -20.21 6.56
CA ARG A 88 11.67 -18.84 6.83
C ARG A 88 12.65 -17.79 6.31
N MET A 89 13.95 -17.99 6.51
CA MET A 89 14.97 -17.08 6.01
C MET A 89 15.02 -17.06 4.47
N ALA A 90 14.82 -18.21 3.83
CA ALA A 90 14.70 -18.31 2.38
C ALA A 90 13.46 -17.57 1.86
N LEU A 91 12.30 -17.76 2.51
CA LEU A 91 11.05 -17.05 2.17
C LEU A 91 11.18 -15.53 2.37
N PHE A 92 11.78 -15.09 3.47
CA PHE A 92 12.04 -13.68 3.72
C PHE A 92 12.98 -13.08 2.66
N SER A 93 14.06 -13.79 2.32
CA SER A 93 15.00 -13.35 1.27
C SER A 93 14.31 -13.26 -0.09
N LEU A 94 13.44 -14.22 -0.41
CA LEU A 94 12.63 -14.18 -1.63
C LEU A 94 11.69 -12.97 -1.64
N ALA A 95 11.03 -12.65 -0.52
CA ALA A 95 10.17 -11.46 -0.41
C ALA A 95 10.94 -10.17 -0.73
N VAL A 96 12.11 -10.01 -0.13
CA VAL A 96 12.97 -8.83 -0.33
C VAL A 96 13.41 -8.71 -1.79
N VAL A 97 13.82 -9.81 -2.42
CA VAL A 97 14.23 -9.81 -3.83
C VAL A 97 13.06 -9.44 -4.75
N LEU A 98 11.88 -10.03 -4.53
CA LEU A 98 10.69 -9.73 -5.32
C LEU A 98 10.25 -8.28 -5.15
N ASP A 99 10.25 -7.76 -3.93
CA ASP A 99 9.93 -6.35 -3.65
C ASP A 99 10.95 -5.39 -4.28
N ALA A 100 12.24 -5.72 -4.25
CA ALA A 100 13.28 -4.91 -4.88
C ALA A 100 13.11 -4.85 -6.42
N LEU A 101 12.84 -6.00 -7.06
CA LEU A 101 12.57 -6.06 -8.50
C LEU A 101 11.30 -5.29 -8.86
N LEU A 102 10.26 -5.41 -8.03
CA LEU A 102 8.99 -4.72 -8.21
C LEU A 102 9.14 -3.20 -8.04
N LEU A 103 9.87 -2.75 -7.03
CA LEU A 103 10.21 -1.33 -6.83
C LEU A 103 11.00 -0.78 -8.01
N LEU A 104 12.01 -1.50 -8.49
CA LEU A 104 12.78 -1.10 -9.66
C LEU A 104 11.87 -0.96 -10.88
N PHE A 105 10.98 -1.93 -11.11
CA PHE A 105 10.01 -1.88 -12.19
C PHE A 105 9.06 -0.67 -12.09
N ILE A 106 8.57 -0.37 -10.88
CA ILE A 106 7.73 0.81 -10.62
C ILE A 106 8.49 2.10 -10.92
N VAL A 107 9.74 2.22 -10.46
CA VAL A 107 10.59 3.40 -10.71
C VAL A 107 10.82 3.60 -12.19
N VAL A 108 11.25 2.55 -12.91
CA VAL A 108 11.53 2.61 -14.36
C VAL A 108 10.29 3.01 -15.14
N ARG A 109 9.12 2.40 -14.86
CA ARG A 109 7.87 2.78 -15.55
C ARG A 109 7.46 4.21 -15.23
N THR A 110 7.58 4.63 -13.98
CA THR A 110 7.20 5.99 -13.56
C THR A 110 8.11 7.05 -14.17
N TRP A 111 9.40 6.74 -14.38
CA TRP A 111 10.35 7.57 -15.12
C TRP A 111 9.98 7.70 -16.60
N LEU A 112 9.59 6.59 -17.25
CA LEU A 112 9.14 6.62 -18.65
C LEU A 112 7.89 7.48 -18.82
N ASP A 113 6.98 7.48 -17.84
CA ASP A 113 5.76 8.30 -17.86
C ASP A 113 5.99 9.77 -17.46
N ASN A 114 7.01 10.03 -16.63
CA ASN A 114 7.34 11.35 -16.11
C ASN A 114 8.83 11.64 -16.30
N ARG A 115 9.24 12.06 -17.51
CA ARG A 115 10.65 12.30 -17.87
C ARG A 115 11.38 13.34 -16.99
N ASN A 116 10.63 14.22 -16.32
CA ASN A 116 11.19 15.20 -15.40
C ASN A 116 11.35 14.58 -14.00
N VAL A 117 12.56 14.65 -13.43
CA VAL A 117 12.91 14.05 -12.13
C VAL A 117 11.97 14.49 -11.01
N LEU A 118 11.62 15.78 -10.92
CA LEU A 118 10.73 16.29 -9.87
C LEU A 118 9.32 15.70 -9.99
N LYS A 119 8.81 15.61 -11.23
CA LYS A 119 7.50 14.98 -11.50
C LYS A 119 7.52 13.50 -11.19
N MET A 120 8.61 12.81 -11.52
CA MET A 120 8.79 11.39 -11.20
C MET A 120 8.81 11.17 -9.69
N LEU A 121 9.62 11.92 -8.94
CA LEU A 121 9.69 11.79 -7.48
C LEU A 121 8.35 12.07 -6.82
N LEU A 122 7.66 13.13 -7.25
CA LEU A 122 6.32 13.46 -6.75
C LEU A 122 5.30 12.37 -7.10
N ALA A 123 5.35 11.83 -8.32
CA ALA A 123 4.49 10.73 -8.74
C ALA A 123 4.74 9.47 -7.91
N LEU A 124 6.00 9.10 -7.64
CA LEU A 124 6.36 7.97 -6.77
C LEU A 124 5.90 8.19 -5.33
N TYR A 125 6.09 9.41 -4.81
CA TYR A 125 5.70 9.78 -3.46
C TYR A 125 4.18 9.72 -3.23
N VAL A 126 3.37 9.93 -4.26
CA VAL A 126 1.93 9.71 -4.19
C VAL A 126 1.56 8.24 -4.47
N LYS A 127 2.16 7.65 -5.52
CA LYS A 127 1.88 6.30 -6.00
C LYS A 127 2.07 5.25 -4.89
N ILE A 128 3.26 5.21 -4.28
CA ILE A 128 3.62 4.12 -3.36
C ILE A 128 2.76 4.15 -2.08
N PRO A 129 2.69 5.26 -1.32
CA PRO A 129 1.90 5.30 -0.08
C PRO A 129 0.42 5.08 -0.34
N LEU A 130 -0.13 5.67 -1.41
CA LEU A 130 -1.54 5.54 -1.74
C LEU A 130 -1.90 4.10 -2.13
N GLY A 131 -1.08 3.46 -2.97
CA GLY A 131 -1.28 2.07 -3.38
C GLY A 131 -1.14 1.12 -2.19
N VAL A 132 -0.06 1.21 -1.42
CA VAL A 132 0.16 0.37 -0.24
C VAL A 132 -0.97 0.54 0.77
N PHE A 133 -1.39 1.78 1.07
CA PHE A 133 -2.50 2.03 2.00
C PHE A 133 -3.82 1.45 1.51
N PHE A 134 -4.10 1.51 0.20
CA PHE A 134 -5.27 0.90 -0.42
C PHE A 134 -5.27 -0.62 -0.27
N PHE A 135 -4.19 -1.30 -0.64
CA PHE A 135 -4.08 -2.76 -0.53
C PHE A 135 -4.01 -3.26 0.91
N ALA A 136 -3.46 -2.47 1.83
CA ALA A 136 -3.51 -2.76 3.27
C ALA A 136 -4.93 -2.86 3.81
N GLN A 137 -5.89 -2.12 3.23
CA GLN A 137 -7.29 -2.27 3.62
C GLN A 137 -7.84 -3.65 3.26
N PHE A 138 -7.47 -4.21 2.10
CA PHE A 138 -7.88 -5.58 1.74
C PHE A 138 -7.29 -6.62 2.68
N GLY A 139 -6.02 -6.48 3.06
CA GLY A 139 -5.40 -7.33 4.09
C GLY A 139 -6.19 -7.30 5.40
N ASN A 140 -6.62 -6.12 5.84
CA ASN A 140 -7.42 -5.96 7.06
C ASN A 140 -8.88 -6.45 6.92
N ILE A 141 -9.48 -6.38 5.72
CA ILE A 141 -10.84 -6.88 5.47
C ILE A 141 -10.88 -8.41 5.67
N PHE A 142 -9.90 -9.13 5.14
CA PHE A 142 -9.88 -10.60 5.19
C PHE A 142 -9.17 -11.14 6.43
N GLY A 143 -8.12 -10.48 6.91
CA GLY A 143 -7.30 -10.91 8.06
C GLY A 143 -7.65 -10.27 9.41
N GLY A 144 -8.56 -9.29 9.44
CA GLY A 144 -8.88 -8.54 10.66
C GLY A 144 -9.59 -9.39 11.73
N LYS A 145 -9.01 -9.44 12.93
CA LYS A 145 -9.55 -10.22 14.08
C LYS A 145 -10.92 -9.73 14.58
N GLN A 146 -11.23 -8.44 14.40
CA GLN A 146 -12.46 -7.82 14.89
C GLN A 146 -13.37 -7.34 13.75
N ALA A 147 -14.68 -7.50 13.89
CA ALA A 147 -15.66 -7.03 12.90
C ALA A 147 -15.62 -5.50 12.70
N ALA A 148 -15.41 -4.73 13.76
CA ALA A 148 -15.30 -3.27 13.69
C ALA A 148 -14.09 -2.82 12.83
N SER A 149 -12.94 -3.48 12.99
CA SER A 149 -11.74 -3.23 12.18
C SER A 149 -11.98 -3.54 10.71
N ARG A 150 -12.60 -4.68 10.39
CA ARG A 150 -12.97 -5.06 9.02
C ARG A 150 -13.90 -4.03 8.36
N ARG A 151 -14.93 -3.57 9.07
CA ARG A 151 -15.85 -2.52 8.58
C ARG A 151 -15.13 -1.20 8.30
N LYS A 152 -14.22 -0.78 9.19
CA LYS A 152 -13.40 0.42 8.99
C LYS A 152 -12.55 0.29 7.71
N SER A 153 -11.97 -0.87 7.46
CA SER A 153 -11.18 -1.10 6.24
C SER A 153 -12.04 -1.15 4.97
N VAL A 154 -13.24 -1.74 5.01
CA VAL A 154 -14.19 -1.64 3.89
C VAL A 154 -14.52 -0.18 3.59
N PHE A 155 -14.82 0.62 4.61
CA PHE A 155 -15.09 2.05 4.45
C PHE A 155 -13.92 2.78 3.76
N TRP A 156 -12.69 2.57 4.25
CA TRP A 156 -11.51 3.20 3.64
C TRP A 156 -11.25 2.72 2.21
N ALA A 157 -11.43 1.44 1.91
CA ALA A 157 -11.27 0.90 0.56
C ALA A 157 -12.28 1.52 -0.42
N LEU A 158 -13.55 1.63 -0.02
CA LEU A 158 -14.59 2.27 -0.83
C LEU A 158 -14.31 3.76 -1.05
N LEU A 159 -13.83 4.46 -0.02
CA LEU A 159 -13.49 5.88 -0.11
C LEU A 159 -12.29 6.15 -1.04
N LEU A 160 -11.28 5.28 -1.02
CA LEU A 160 -10.09 5.42 -1.86
C LEU A 160 -10.32 5.00 -3.32
N THR A 161 -11.31 4.15 -3.58
CA THR A 161 -11.60 3.64 -4.94
C THR A 161 -11.80 4.76 -5.98
N PRO A 162 -12.69 5.77 -5.78
CA PRO A 162 -12.85 6.85 -6.75
C PRO A 162 -11.60 7.71 -6.89
N LEU A 163 -10.79 7.85 -5.83
CA LEU A 163 -9.52 8.57 -5.89
C LEU A 163 -8.51 7.84 -6.79
N ILE A 164 -8.35 6.52 -6.62
CA ILE A 164 -7.51 5.69 -7.49
C ILE A 164 -8.01 5.76 -8.94
N GLN A 165 -9.32 5.64 -9.18
CA GLN A 165 -9.88 5.74 -10.53
C GLN A 165 -9.63 7.12 -11.17
N GLY A 166 -9.66 8.20 -10.39
CA GLY A 166 -9.31 9.54 -10.84
C GLY A 166 -7.84 9.66 -11.25
N LEU A 167 -6.94 8.96 -10.55
CA LEU A 167 -5.50 9.00 -10.79
C LEU A 167 -5.02 8.10 -11.93
N VAL A 168 -5.78 7.06 -12.31
CA VAL A 168 -5.45 6.22 -13.47
C VAL A 168 -5.65 6.98 -14.78
N ARG A 169 -4.58 7.11 -15.58
CA ARG A 169 -4.58 7.83 -16.86
C ARG A 169 -5.34 7.07 -17.94
N ASP A 170 -4.89 5.85 -18.23
CA ASP A 170 -5.45 5.01 -19.27
C ASP A 170 -6.42 4.02 -18.64
N LYS A 171 -7.71 4.22 -18.94
CA LYS A 171 -8.79 3.33 -18.50
C LYS A 171 -8.96 2.11 -19.42
N GLN A 172 -7.99 1.84 -20.30
CA GLN A 172 -8.01 0.64 -21.12
C GLN A 172 -7.96 -0.59 -20.20
N GLY A 173 -8.95 -1.47 -20.33
CA GLY A 173 -9.29 -2.52 -19.36
C GLY A 173 -10.64 -2.31 -18.64
N SER A 174 -11.29 -1.15 -18.79
CA SER A 174 -12.71 -0.98 -18.50
C SER A 174 -13.53 -1.68 -19.58
N PHE A 175 -14.63 -2.35 -19.21
CA PHE A 175 -15.51 -3.12 -20.11
C PHE A 175 -15.65 -2.47 -21.49
N PRO A 176 -15.56 -3.24 -22.60
CA PRO A 176 -15.78 -2.69 -23.94
C PRO A 176 -17.14 -2.00 -23.97
N ILE A 177 -17.15 -0.69 -24.15
CA ILE A 177 -18.37 0.06 -24.38
C ILE A 177 -18.90 -0.46 -25.72
N PRO A 178 -20.14 -0.99 -25.79
CA PRO A 178 -20.68 -1.45 -27.07
C PRO A 178 -20.65 -0.27 -28.03
N SER A 179 -19.91 -0.43 -29.12
CA SER A 179 -19.85 0.60 -30.16
C SER A 179 -21.27 0.82 -30.67
N ARG A 180 -21.83 2.01 -30.41
CA ARG A 180 -23.03 2.46 -31.12
C ARG A 180 -22.60 2.68 -32.57
N ARG A 181 -22.73 1.63 -33.40
CA ARG A 181 -22.78 1.81 -34.86
C ARG A 181 -23.93 2.77 -35.13
N ARG A 182 -23.60 4.00 -35.54
CA ARG A 182 -24.55 4.84 -36.25
C ARG A 182 -24.63 4.27 -37.67
N SER A 183 -25.73 3.58 -37.95
CA SER A 183 -26.24 3.41 -39.32
C SER A 183 -26.91 4.70 -39.75
#